data_AF-A0A949GS98-F1
#
_entry.id   AF-A0A949GS98-F1
#
_cell.length_a   1.000
_cell.length_b   1.000
_cell.length_c   1.000
_cell.angle_alpha   90.00
_cell.angle_beta   90.00
_cell.angle_gamma   90.00
#
_symmetry.space_group_name_H-M   'P 1'
#
loop_
_entity.id
_entity.type
_entity.pdbx_description
1 polymer ?
#
loop_
_entity_poly.entity_id
_entity_poly.type
_entity_poly.pdbx_seq_one_letter_code
_entity_poly.pdbx_strand_id
1 'polypeptide(L)'
;MEHLASRSSSLNTLRPQSSSGPQDAVRALFLQAGIEFNGRQPFDIEVRNSRVFSVIANSGSLGFGESYMAGDWECAQLDEMACRLLAARLDQKPFGAAQLKLFAHRLRLRHFGFWALWPSAG
;
A
#
# COMPACT_ATOMS: atom_id res chain seq x y z
N MET A 1 -35.28 46.90 14.02
CA MET A 1 -33.81 46.71 13.96
C MET A 1 -33.57 45.24 14.16
N GLU A 2 -33.22 44.61 13.03
CA GLU A 2 -33.06 43.20 12.72
C GLU A 2 -32.38 42.36 13.82
N HIS A 3 -32.99 41.24 14.24
CA HIS A 3 -32.99 39.91 13.62
C HIS A 3 -31.82 39.04 14.11
N LEU A 4 -32.17 38.11 15.00
CA LEU A 4 -31.78 36.70 14.98
C LEU A 4 -30.63 36.32 14.02
N ALA A 5 -29.43 36.10 14.56
CA ALA A 5 -28.45 35.19 13.98
C ALA A 5 -27.62 34.54 15.10
N SER A 6 -28.33 33.79 15.93
CA SER A 6 -27.76 32.72 16.75
C SER A 6 -27.24 31.62 15.82
N ARG A 7 -26.17 30.94 16.26
CA ARG A 7 -25.79 29.57 15.86
C ARG A 7 -25.50 29.34 14.38
N SER A 8 -24.25 29.53 13.95
CA SER A 8 -23.63 28.65 12.93
C SER A 8 -22.10 28.76 12.93
N SER A 9 -21.42 28.14 13.90
CA SER A 9 -20.01 27.75 13.74
C SER A 9 -19.85 26.23 13.91
N SER A 10 -20.81 25.50 13.36
CA SER A 10 -20.72 24.08 13.08
C SER A 10 -20.48 23.91 11.58
N LEU A 11 -19.33 24.35 11.10
CA LEU A 11 -18.83 24.00 9.77
C LEU A 11 -17.34 23.65 9.89
N ASN A 12 -17.00 22.74 10.81
CA ASN A 12 -15.85 21.88 10.58
C ASN A 12 -16.28 20.86 9.53
N THR A 13 -16.30 21.34 8.29
CA THR A 13 -16.52 20.57 7.08
C THR A 13 -15.57 19.38 7.15
N LEU A 14 -16.11 18.18 7.44
CA LEU A 14 -15.47 16.93 7.13
C LEU A 14 -15.20 16.98 5.64
N ARG A 15 -14.03 17.48 5.25
CA ARG A 15 -13.56 17.45 3.88
C ARG A 15 -13.36 15.97 3.60
N PRO A 16 -14.16 15.31 2.75
CA PRO A 16 -13.71 14.06 2.18
C PRO A 16 -12.42 14.42 1.44
N GLN A 17 -11.29 13.95 1.95
CA GLN A 17 -10.00 14.06 1.29
C GLN A 17 -10.01 13.07 0.12
N SER A 18 -10.89 13.27 -0.85
CA SER A 18 -10.86 12.56 -2.13
C SER A 18 -9.84 13.29 -3.00
N SER A 19 -8.57 12.99 -2.77
CA SER A 19 -7.48 13.40 -3.64
C SER A 19 -7.41 12.45 -4.82
N SER A 20 -7.96 12.84 -5.97
CA SER A 20 -7.82 12.13 -7.25
C SER A 20 -6.34 11.99 -7.66
N GLY A 21 -5.65 11.05 -7.02
CA GLY A 21 -4.21 10.83 -7.11
C GLY A 21 -3.85 9.36 -7.09
N PRO A 22 -2.57 9.02 -7.28
CA PRO A 22 -2.09 7.64 -7.41
C PRO A 22 -2.52 6.75 -6.24
N GLN A 23 -2.66 7.31 -5.04
CA GLN A 23 -3.11 6.60 -3.84
C GLN A 23 -4.52 6.04 -3.98
N ASP A 24 -5.48 6.83 -4.44
CA ASP A 24 -6.88 6.38 -4.56
C ASP A 24 -7.02 5.33 -5.66
N ALA A 25 -6.29 5.48 -6.76
CA ALA A 25 -6.25 4.51 -7.84
C ALA A 25 -5.69 3.15 -7.37
N VAL A 26 -4.58 3.17 -6.63
CA VAL A 26 -3.97 1.95 -6.06
C VAL A 26 -4.89 1.32 -5.02
N ARG A 27 -5.51 2.11 -4.13
CA ARG A 27 -6.47 1.59 -3.14
C ARG A 27 -7.67 0.93 -3.83
N ALA A 28 -8.26 1.59 -4.83
CA ALA A 28 -9.38 1.04 -5.59
C ALA A 28 -9.02 -0.23 -6.36
N LEU A 29 -7.75 -0.38 -6.79
CA LEU A 29 -7.26 -1.58 -7.43
C LEU A 29 -7.20 -2.76 -6.46
N PHE A 30 -6.57 -2.58 -5.30
CA PHE A 30 -6.42 -3.63 -4.29
C PHE A 30 -7.75 -4.00 -3.64
N LEU A 31 -8.67 -3.04 -3.51
CA LEU A 31 -10.02 -3.29 -3.03
C LEU A 31 -10.79 -4.29 -3.91
N GLN A 32 -10.46 -4.42 -5.19
CA GLN A 32 -11.06 -5.44 -6.07
C GLN A 32 -10.65 -6.87 -5.69
N ALA A 33 -9.53 -7.03 -4.98
CA ALA A 33 -9.12 -8.29 -4.36
C ALA A 33 -9.60 -8.41 -2.90
N GLY A 34 -10.40 -7.45 -2.41
CA GLY A 34 -10.84 -7.39 -1.03
C GLY A 34 -9.71 -7.08 -0.03
N ILE A 35 -8.65 -6.40 -0.48
CA ILE A 35 -7.51 -6.01 0.34
C ILE A 35 -7.56 -4.50 0.58
N GLU A 36 -7.46 -4.11 1.84
CA GLU A 36 -7.41 -2.71 2.26
C GLU A 36 -5.99 -2.29 2.68
N PHE A 37 -5.66 -1.02 2.45
CA PHE A 37 -4.45 -0.41 2.98
C PHE A 37 -4.75 0.23 4.35
N ASN A 38 -4.03 -0.21 5.38
CA ASN A 38 -4.27 0.00 6.81
C ASN A 38 -5.64 -0.53 7.27
N GLY A 39 -6.02 -1.70 6.74
CA GLY A 39 -7.23 -2.40 7.13
C GLY A 39 -7.09 -3.14 8.46
N ARG A 40 -8.09 -3.95 8.81
CA ARG A 40 -8.16 -4.67 10.10
C ARG A 40 -7.94 -6.17 9.95
N GLN A 41 -7.96 -6.70 8.74
CA GLN A 41 -7.77 -8.11 8.48
C GLN A 41 -6.28 -8.45 8.49
N PRO A 42 -5.89 -9.67 8.88
CA PRO A 42 -4.49 -10.07 8.91
C PRO A 42 -3.81 -10.10 7.53
N PHE A 43 -4.61 -10.18 6.45
CA PHE A 43 -4.15 -10.10 5.07
C PHE A 43 -4.16 -8.67 4.50
N ASP A 44 -4.61 -7.67 5.26
CA ASP A 44 -4.58 -6.27 4.85
C ASP A 44 -3.14 -5.71 4.93
N ILE A 45 -2.85 -4.71 4.11
CA ILE A 45 -1.52 -4.11 4.00
C ILE A 45 -1.35 -3.03 5.08
N GLU A 46 -0.34 -3.13 5.93
CA GLU A 46 0.07 -2.05 6.84
C GLU A 46 1.11 -1.16 6.15
N VAL A 47 0.77 0.10 5.89
CA VAL A 47 1.66 1.06 5.23
C VAL A 47 2.62 1.66 6.26
N ARG A 48 3.90 1.34 6.13
CA ARG A 48 4.99 1.99 6.90
C ARG A 48 5.42 3.30 6.23
N ASN A 49 5.36 3.38 4.91
CA ASN A 49 5.78 4.52 4.12
C ASN A 49 4.84 4.81 2.95
N SER A 50 4.30 6.04 2.89
CA SER A 50 3.34 6.46 1.86
C SER A 50 3.89 6.48 0.43
N ARG A 51 5.22 6.42 0.24
CA ARG A 51 5.83 6.27 -1.09
C ARG A 51 5.37 5.02 -1.85
N VAL A 52 4.87 4.00 -1.11
CA VAL A 52 4.37 2.74 -1.66
C VAL A 52 3.35 2.97 -2.78
N PHE A 53 2.45 3.95 -2.62
CA PHE A 53 1.40 4.23 -3.61
C PHE A 53 1.98 4.71 -4.94
N SER A 54 2.97 5.60 -4.91
CA SER A 54 3.64 6.10 -6.11
C SER A 54 4.50 5.01 -6.77
N VAL A 55 5.16 4.17 -5.98
CA VAL A 55 5.98 3.06 -6.49
C VAL A 55 5.10 2.00 -7.16
N ILE A 56 3.99 1.60 -6.54
CA ILE A 56 3.03 0.65 -7.13
C ILE A 56 2.40 1.23 -8.40
N ALA A 57 1.98 2.50 -8.37
CA ALA A 57 1.37 3.13 -9.54
C ALA A 57 2.32 3.19 -10.76
N ASN A 58 3.62 3.40 -10.53
CA ASN A 58 4.61 3.52 -11.60
C ASN A 58 5.20 2.17 -12.05
N SER A 59 5.42 1.25 -11.11
CA SER A 59 6.19 0.01 -11.32
C SER A 59 5.35 -1.26 -11.19
N GLY A 60 4.05 -1.14 -10.93
CA GLY A 60 3.13 -2.27 -10.90
C GLY A 60 3.43 -3.29 -9.80
N SER A 61 3.26 -4.57 -10.16
CA SER A 61 3.56 -5.72 -9.29
C SER A 61 5.02 -5.80 -8.86
N LEU A 62 5.96 -5.31 -9.68
CA LEU A 62 7.36 -5.23 -9.30
C LEU A 62 7.57 -4.20 -8.19
N GLY A 63 7.02 -3.00 -8.37
CA GLY A 63 7.08 -1.95 -7.34
C GLY A 63 6.44 -2.38 -6.03
N PHE A 64 5.36 -3.17 -6.12
CA PHE A 64 4.73 -3.80 -4.96
C PHE A 64 5.70 -4.74 -4.20
N GLY A 65 6.38 -5.64 -4.91
CA GLY A 65 7.36 -6.54 -4.30
C GLY A 65 8.61 -5.84 -3.78
N GLU A 66 9.13 -4.85 -4.51
CA GLU A 66 10.31 -4.08 -4.08
C GLU A 66 10.03 -3.25 -2.82
N SER A 67 8.86 -2.62 -2.75
CA SER A 67 8.43 -1.87 -1.56
C SER A 67 8.20 -2.78 -0.35
N TYR A 68 7.76 -4.02 -0.55
CA TYR A 68 7.71 -5.04 0.51
C TYR A 68 9.12 -5.35 1.04
N MET A 69 10.04 -5.69 0.14
CA MET A 69 11.44 -5.99 0.50
C MET A 69 12.14 -4.79 1.17
N ALA A 70 11.76 -3.57 0.81
CA ALA A 70 12.26 -2.34 1.41
C ALA A 70 11.64 -2.00 2.79
N GLY A 71 10.62 -2.73 3.24
CA GLY A 71 9.88 -2.45 4.47
C GLY A 71 8.99 -1.21 4.39
N ASP A 72 8.62 -0.75 3.18
CA ASP A 72 7.68 0.36 3.00
C ASP A 72 6.25 -0.04 3.40
N TRP A 73 5.95 -1.34 3.44
CA TRP A 73 4.71 -1.90 3.96
C TRP A 73 4.92 -3.34 4.43
N GLU A 74 4.00 -3.82 5.28
CA GLU A 74 4.03 -5.16 5.87
C GLU A 74 2.62 -5.77 5.85
N CYS A 75 2.53 -7.09 6.03
CA CYS A 75 1.28 -7.84 6.11
C CYS A 75 1.50 -9.08 6.97
N ALA A 76 0.54 -9.42 7.84
CA ALA A 76 0.68 -10.55 8.76
C ALA A 76 0.46 -11.90 8.06
N GLN A 77 -0.46 -11.96 7.09
CA GLN A 77 -0.75 -13.14 6.28
C GLN A 77 -0.52 -12.84 4.79
N LEU A 78 0.77 -12.74 4.44
CA LEU A 78 1.22 -12.41 3.09
C LEU A 78 0.78 -13.46 2.05
N ASP A 79 0.76 -14.72 2.45
CA ASP A 79 0.32 -15.86 1.64
C ASP A 79 -1.16 -15.74 1.27
N GLU A 80 -2.04 -15.45 2.24
CA GLU A 80 -3.47 -15.24 1.99
C GLU A 80 -3.71 -14.02 1.09
N MET A 81 -3.01 -12.91 1.37
CA MET A 81 -3.06 -11.70 0.54
C MET A 81 -2.64 -12.02 -0.91
N ALA A 82 -1.56 -12.77 -1.12
CA ALA A 82 -1.11 -13.16 -2.46
C ALA A 82 -2.15 -14.04 -3.18
N CYS A 83 -2.76 -15.01 -2.49
CA CYS A 83 -3.85 -15.81 -3.03
C CYS A 83 -5.03 -14.95 -3.49
N ARG A 84 -5.43 -13.94 -2.69
CA ARG A 84 -6.51 -13.01 -3.03
C ARG A 84 -6.18 -12.16 -4.25
N LEU A 85 -4.97 -11.60 -4.33
CA LEU A 85 -4.51 -10.80 -5.48
C LEU A 85 -4.53 -11.60 -6.79
N LEU A 86 -4.04 -12.85 -6.74
CA LEU A 86 -4.03 -13.77 -7.88
C LEU A 86 -5.44 -14.20 -8.27
N ALA A 87 -6.31 -14.48 -7.30
CA ALA A 87 -7.71 -14.82 -7.55
C ALA A 87 -8.47 -13.68 -8.24
N ALA A 88 -8.17 -12.43 -7.88
CA ALA A 88 -8.74 -11.24 -8.51
C ALA A 88 -8.06 -10.86 -9.85
N ARG A 89 -7.12 -11.68 -10.33
CA ARG A 89 -6.36 -11.49 -11.58
C ARG A 89 -5.69 -10.11 -11.70
N LEU A 90 -5.25 -9.55 -10.57
CA LEU A 90 -4.56 -8.26 -10.58
C LEU A 90 -3.19 -8.33 -11.26
N ASP A 91 -2.65 -9.54 -11.44
CA ASP A 91 -1.45 -9.85 -12.23
C ASP A 91 -1.64 -9.69 -13.75
N GLN A 92 -2.89 -9.75 -14.25
CA GLN A 92 -3.20 -9.71 -15.70
C GLN A 92 -3.55 -8.31 -16.20
N LYS A 93 -3.65 -7.34 -15.29
CA LYS A 93 -3.85 -5.94 -15.66
C LYS A 93 -2.50 -5.36 -16.10
N PRO A 94 -2.41 -4.71 -17.28
CA PRO A 94 -1.14 -4.24 -17.83
C PRO A 94 -0.58 -3.09 -16.99
N PHE A 95 0.13 -3.43 -15.93
CA PHE A 95 0.96 -2.51 -15.15
C PHE A 95 2.42 -2.69 -15.59
N GLY A 96 2.89 -1.81 -16.47
CA GLY A 96 4.30 -1.40 -16.58
C GLY A 96 5.37 -2.48 -16.76
N ALA A 97 5.28 -3.32 -17.81
CA ALA A 97 6.29 -4.35 -18.12
C ALA A 97 7.70 -3.82 -18.54
N ALA A 98 7.89 -2.51 -18.66
CA ALA A 98 9.11 -1.94 -19.24
C ALA A 98 10.29 -1.70 -18.25
N GLN A 99 10.08 -1.80 -16.93
CA GLN A 99 11.09 -1.41 -15.91
C GLN A 99 11.81 -2.59 -15.23
N LEU A 100 11.38 -3.84 -15.51
CA LEU A 100 11.82 -5.06 -14.82
C LEU A 100 13.34 -5.32 -14.88
N LYS A 101 14.03 -4.81 -15.90
CA LYS A 101 15.46 -5.10 -16.13
C LYS A 101 16.43 -4.13 -15.48
N LEU A 102 15.99 -2.97 -14.99
CA LEU A 102 16.91 -1.90 -14.55
C LEU A 102 16.94 -1.68 -13.03
N PHE A 103 15.90 -2.06 -12.29
CA PHE A 103 15.82 -1.79 -10.84
C PHE A 103 16.21 -2.95 -9.92
N ALA A 104 16.20 -4.20 -10.42
CA ALA A 104 16.78 -5.35 -9.70
C ALA A 104 18.27 -5.14 -9.34
N HIS A 105 18.98 -4.26 -10.06
CA HIS A 105 20.37 -3.90 -9.75
C HIS A 105 20.51 -3.00 -8.50
N ARG A 106 19.43 -2.47 -7.92
CA ARG A 106 19.47 -1.58 -6.74
C ARG A 106 19.18 -2.28 -5.41
N LEU A 107 18.87 -3.58 -5.43
CA LEU A 107 18.57 -4.40 -4.25
C LEU A 107 19.81 -4.93 -3.50
N ARG A 108 21.02 -4.40 -3.78
CA ARG A 108 22.25 -4.98 -3.23
C ARG A 108 22.64 -4.50 -1.83
N LEU A 109 22.08 -3.43 -1.25
CA LEU A 109 22.59 -2.91 0.03
C LEU A 109 21.54 -2.16 0.87
N ARG A 110 20.69 -2.87 1.63
CA ARG A 110 20.29 -2.48 3.01
C ARG A 110 19.47 -3.59 3.71
N HIS A 111 20.06 -4.18 4.76
CA HIS A 111 19.44 -5.02 5.81
C HIS A 111 19.04 -6.48 5.50
N PHE A 112 20.01 -7.28 5.07
CA PHE A 112 20.11 -8.69 5.48
C PHE A 112 20.54 -8.76 6.97
N GLY A 113 19.72 -8.21 7.88
CA GLY A 113 20.15 -7.86 9.25
C GLY A 113 19.16 -8.19 10.37
N PHE A 114 18.12 -8.99 10.10
CA PHE A 114 17.14 -9.41 11.13
C PHE A 114 17.13 -10.94 11.39
N TRP A 115 17.87 -11.73 10.61
CA TRP A 115 17.97 -13.19 10.80
C TRP A 115 19.24 -13.65 11.55
N ALA A 116 20.04 -12.72 12.12
CA ALA A 116 21.33 -13.02 12.74
C ALA A 116 21.34 -13.03 14.29
N LEU A 117 20.17 -12.93 14.95
CA LEU A 117 20.06 -12.92 16.43
C LEU A 117 19.07 -13.97 16.98
N TRP A 118 18.86 -15.06 16.24
CA TRP A 118 18.22 -16.26 16.77
C TRP A 118 19.23 -17.40 16.90
N PRO A 119 19.92 -17.53 18.05
CA PRO A 119 20.36 -18.82 18.53
C PRO A 119 19.37 -19.26 19.62
N SER A 120 18.30 -19.95 19.22
CA SER A 120 17.71 -20.95 20.12
C SER A 120 18.11 -22.33 19.62
N ALA A 121 19.02 -22.93 20.38
CA ALA A 121 19.24 -24.36 20.57
C ALA A 121 20.63 -24.53 21.19
N GLY A 122 20.66 -24.50 22.51
CA GLY A 122 21.78 -24.86 23.36
C GLY A 122 21.21 -25.17 24.74
#